data_AF-A0A836Q900-F1
#
_entry.id   AF-A0A836Q900-F1
#
_cell.length_a   1.000
_cell.length_b   1.000
_cell.length_c   1.000
_cell.angle_alpha   90.00
_cell.angle_beta   90.00
_cell.angle_gamma   90.00
#
_symmetry.space_group_name_H-M   'P 1'
#
loop_
_entity.id
_entity.type
_entity.pdbx_description
1 polymer ?
#
loop_
_entity_poly.entity_id
_entity_poly.type
_entity_poly.pdbx_seq_one_letter_code
_entity_poly.pdbx_strand_id
1 'polypeptide(L)'
;MKVRNNESTRKKALLAIAFAGGMLNSQLPAFPETKVNASDSIEQKIAKNTNIAPEIRALYLLRVAREYVNNIKKSEVETRSLYLANEISKSWTPDTWEMIVSSWTNRLPASEPLKGVQPPNNPITVARPTGENRLLANASINLALEQLEKSSDMFARLGLHFIAWRLYGETGSAAGVKRCSKALDADFEYYRENETFDEDQIKTTSSILNLLANSLISVTIPVSDPGEFSLRKKEVSPFTERDFKESEMLRRRAVEMTDRLDPQNDVRRKAHRDLVLWYYLLGKTETAEIEKQILFELVGIKDDSILYPQSGTCGHLVWWRKPGYSSGGYCGMG
;
A
#
# COMPACT_ATOMS: atom_id res chain seq x y z
N MET A 1 -44.01 -21.08 -56.24
CA MET A 1 -43.66 -19.64 -56.29
C MET A 1 -43.93 -19.01 -54.92
N LYS A 2 -42.90 -18.33 -54.41
CA LYS A 2 -42.73 -17.49 -53.20
C LYS A 2 -43.96 -17.14 -52.33
N VAL A 3 -43.89 -17.55 -51.05
CA VAL A 3 -44.48 -16.79 -49.92
C VAL A 3 -43.41 -16.68 -48.80
N ARG A 4 -42.45 -15.77 -49.02
CA ARG A 4 -41.57 -15.21 -47.98
C ARG A 4 -41.61 -13.70 -48.17
N ASN A 5 -42.52 -13.01 -47.48
CA ASN A 5 -42.50 -11.54 -47.39
C ASN A 5 -43.30 -10.93 -46.22
N ASN A 6 -44.01 -11.70 -45.37
CA ASN A 6 -44.85 -11.10 -44.33
C ASN A 6 -44.17 -10.81 -42.97
N GLU A 7 -42.97 -11.34 -42.69
CA GLU A 7 -42.27 -11.04 -41.42
C GLU A 7 -41.48 -9.73 -41.47
N SER A 8 -40.93 -9.35 -42.63
CA SER A 8 -40.16 -8.10 -42.78
C SER A 8 -41.07 -6.87 -42.69
N THR A 9 -42.27 -6.95 -43.26
CA THR A 9 -43.25 -5.85 -43.27
C THR A 9 -43.84 -5.59 -41.89
N ARG A 10 -44.03 -6.65 -41.08
CA ARG A 10 -44.50 -6.53 -39.68
C ARG A 10 -43.46 -5.87 -38.77
N LYS A 11 -42.17 -6.21 -38.92
CA LYS A 11 -41.08 -5.59 -38.15
C LYS A 11 -40.83 -4.13 -38.55
N LYS A 12 -40.99 -3.78 -39.84
CA LYS A 12 -40.90 -2.38 -40.30
C LYS A 12 -42.10 -1.52 -39.87
N ALA A 13 -43.30 -2.10 -39.83
CA ALA A 13 -44.50 -1.39 -39.33
C ALA A 13 -44.43 -1.13 -37.82
N LEU A 14 -43.90 -2.06 -37.01
CA LEU A 14 -43.71 -1.87 -35.57
C LEU A 14 -42.65 -0.80 -35.25
N LEU A 15 -41.57 -0.72 -36.04
CA LEU A 15 -40.58 0.37 -35.92
C LEU A 15 -41.15 1.73 -36.35
N ALA A 16 -41.98 1.78 -37.40
CA ALA A 16 -42.61 3.03 -37.83
C ALA A 16 -43.67 3.56 -36.82
N ILE A 17 -44.40 2.67 -36.14
CA ILE A 17 -45.34 3.07 -35.08
C ILE A 17 -44.59 3.57 -33.83
N ALA A 18 -43.43 2.98 -33.51
CA ALA A 18 -42.59 3.46 -32.40
C ALA A 18 -41.96 4.84 -32.65
N PHE A 19 -41.63 5.17 -33.91
CA PHE A 19 -41.11 6.50 -34.28
C PHE A 19 -42.21 7.54 -34.47
N ALA A 20 -43.36 7.19 -35.06
CA ALA A 20 -44.47 8.13 -35.26
C ALA A 20 -45.25 8.42 -33.97
N GLY A 21 -45.36 7.46 -33.05
CA GLY A 21 -45.94 7.69 -31.72
C GLY A 21 -45.05 8.51 -30.79
N GLY A 22 -43.74 8.57 -31.06
CA GLY A 22 -42.77 9.33 -30.28
C GLY A 22 -42.64 10.82 -30.66
N MET A 23 -43.23 11.26 -31.78
CA MET A 23 -43.04 12.64 -32.29
C MET A 23 -44.28 13.54 -32.27
N LEU A 24 -45.47 13.05 -31.89
CA LEU A 24 -46.70 13.86 -31.89
C LEU A 24 -47.25 14.26 -30.52
N ASN A 25 -46.57 13.90 -29.42
CA ASN A 25 -46.75 14.56 -28.13
C ASN A 25 -45.47 15.32 -27.77
N SER A 26 -45.20 16.38 -28.52
CA SER A 26 -44.29 17.46 -28.11
C SER A 26 -44.97 18.40 -27.13
N GLN A 27 -45.55 17.87 -26.06
CA GLN A 27 -45.22 18.45 -24.77
C GLN A 27 -44.00 17.67 -24.36
N LEU A 28 -42.83 18.30 -24.52
CA LEU A 28 -41.63 17.87 -23.82
C LEU A 28 -42.10 17.38 -22.45
N PRO A 29 -41.81 16.15 -22.01
CA PRO A 29 -41.69 15.98 -20.59
C PRO A 29 -40.65 17.03 -20.25
N ALA A 30 -41.09 18.10 -19.58
CA ALA A 30 -40.20 18.78 -18.68
C ALA A 30 -39.49 17.61 -18.02
N PHE A 31 -38.17 17.51 -18.25
CA PHE A 31 -37.34 16.76 -17.33
C PHE A 31 -37.97 17.07 -15.99
N PRO A 32 -38.40 16.08 -15.17
CA PRO A 32 -38.63 16.42 -13.80
C PRO A 32 -37.36 17.20 -13.47
N GLU A 33 -37.52 18.48 -13.15
CA GLU A 33 -36.54 19.16 -12.35
C GLU A 33 -36.50 18.22 -11.16
N THR A 34 -35.62 17.22 -11.25
CA THR A 34 -34.92 16.69 -10.12
C THR A 34 -34.44 17.98 -9.54
N LYS A 35 -35.23 18.46 -8.56
CA LYS A 35 -34.79 19.40 -7.56
C LYS A 35 -33.34 19.04 -7.42
N VAL A 36 -32.48 19.95 -7.86
CA VAL A 36 -31.05 19.79 -7.77
C VAL A 36 -30.81 19.76 -6.27
N ASN A 37 -31.05 18.59 -5.68
CA ASN A 37 -30.63 18.20 -4.37
C ASN A 37 -29.14 18.37 -4.51
N ALA A 38 -28.62 19.40 -3.83
CA ALA A 38 -27.24 19.86 -3.90
C ALA A 38 -26.33 18.71 -4.33
N SER A 39 -25.81 18.77 -5.56
CA SER A 39 -25.10 17.66 -6.22
C SER A 39 -24.27 16.88 -5.21
N ASP A 40 -24.66 15.64 -4.91
CA ASP A 40 -23.91 14.76 -3.99
C ASP A 40 -22.42 14.85 -4.35
N SER A 41 -21.57 15.09 -3.35
CA SER A 41 -20.14 15.23 -3.55
C SER A 41 -19.56 13.93 -4.13
N ILE A 42 -18.38 13.99 -4.77
CA ILE A 42 -17.80 12.78 -5.39
C ILE A 42 -17.55 11.68 -4.35
N GLU A 43 -17.19 12.07 -3.12
CA GLU A 43 -17.00 11.16 -2.00
C GLU A 43 -18.32 10.45 -1.65
N GLN A 44 -19.44 11.17 -1.62
CA GLN A 44 -20.76 10.58 -1.37
C GLN A 44 -21.21 9.67 -2.51
N LYS A 45 -20.94 10.04 -3.77
CA LYS A 45 -21.24 9.20 -4.94
C LYS A 45 -20.46 7.89 -4.89
N ILE A 46 -19.18 7.92 -4.51
CA ILE A 46 -18.36 6.72 -4.33
C ILE A 46 -18.90 5.89 -3.16
N ALA A 47 -19.14 6.51 -2.00
CA ALA A 47 -19.56 5.81 -0.78
C ALA A 47 -20.92 5.12 -0.91
N LYS A 48 -21.86 5.69 -1.70
CA LYS A 48 -23.20 5.14 -1.93
C LYS A 48 -23.27 4.11 -3.06
N ASN A 49 -22.22 3.92 -3.85
CA ASN A 49 -22.25 2.99 -4.98
C ASN A 49 -22.21 1.53 -4.52
N THR A 50 -23.39 0.91 -4.41
CA THR A 50 -23.55 -0.47 -3.94
C THR A 50 -23.04 -1.53 -4.91
N ASN A 51 -22.78 -1.18 -6.18
CA ASN A 51 -22.27 -2.12 -7.18
C ASN A 51 -20.77 -2.42 -7.02
N ILE A 52 -20.09 -1.73 -6.11
CA ILE A 52 -18.66 -1.84 -5.85
C ILE A 52 -18.47 -2.47 -4.46
N ALA A 53 -17.47 -3.33 -4.26
CA ALA A 53 -17.23 -3.90 -2.93
C ALA A 53 -16.70 -2.84 -1.93
N PRO A 54 -16.94 -3.00 -0.61
CA PRO A 54 -16.63 -1.96 0.37
C PRO A 54 -15.16 -1.52 0.40
N GLU A 55 -14.22 -2.46 0.33
CA GLU A 55 -12.77 -2.22 0.29
C GLU A 55 -12.34 -1.43 -0.95
N ILE A 56 -12.97 -1.70 -2.09
CA ILE A 56 -12.71 -0.96 -3.32
C ILE A 56 -13.19 0.49 -3.16
N ARG A 57 -14.39 0.70 -2.58
CA ARG A 57 -14.89 2.05 -2.26
C ARG A 57 -13.95 2.77 -1.30
N ALA A 58 -13.48 2.10 -0.26
CA ALA A 58 -12.54 2.65 0.71
C ALA A 58 -11.23 3.09 0.04
N LEU A 59 -10.65 2.24 -0.81
CA LEU A 59 -9.45 2.57 -1.57
C LEU A 59 -9.63 3.84 -2.40
N TYR A 60 -10.76 3.99 -3.09
CA TYR A 60 -11.02 5.21 -3.86
C TYR A 60 -11.11 6.45 -3.01
N LEU A 61 -11.82 6.36 -1.90
CA LEU A 61 -11.95 7.47 -0.96
C LEU A 61 -10.58 7.87 -0.40
N LEU A 62 -9.68 6.91 -0.17
CA LEU A 62 -8.29 7.18 0.24
C LEU A 62 -7.45 7.80 -0.88
N ARG A 63 -7.66 7.42 -2.15
CA ARG A 63 -7.04 8.09 -3.30
C ARG A 63 -7.51 9.54 -3.43
N VAL A 64 -8.82 9.79 -3.30
CA VAL A 64 -9.40 11.14 -3.29
C VAL A 64 -8.80 11.97 -2.15
N ALA A 65 -8.72 11.39 -0.94
CA ALA A 65 -8.08 12.03 0.20
C ALA A 65 -6.63 12.44 -0.08
N ARG A 66 -5.88 11.61 -0.79
CA ARG A 66 -4.49 11.90 -1.18
C ARG A 66 -4.37 13.07 -2.12
N GLU A 67 -5.24 13.16 -3.13
CA GLU A 67 -5.25 14.30 -4.05
C GLU A 67 -5.48 15.61 -3.27
N TYR A 68 -6.38 15.60 -2.28
CA TYR A 68 -6.57 16.75 -1.39
C TYR A 68 -5.34 17.03 -0.52
N VAL A 69 -4.70 16.01 0.05
CA VAL A 69 -3.44 16.21 0.80
C VAL A 69 -2.35 16.84 -0.07
N ASN A 70 -2.30 16.51 -1.36
CA ASN A 70 -1.40 17.10 -2.35
C ASN A 70 -1.82 18.51 -2.82
N ASN A 71 -2.81 19.13 -2.18
CA ASN A 71 -3.36 20.44 -2.50
C ASN A 71 -3.99 20.58 -3.89
N ILE A 72 -4.47 19.48 -4.47
CA ILE A 72 -5.19 19.52 -5.74
C ILE A 72 -6.57 20.13 -5.51
N LYS A 73 -6.98 21.03 -6.40
CA LYS A 73 -8.26 21.74 -6.28
C LYS A 73 -9.43 20.77 -6.40
N LYS A 74 -10.47 20.99 -5.59
CA LYS A 74 -11.69 20.16 -5.59
C LYS A 74 -12.28 19.90 -6.99
N SER A 75 -12.40 20.94 -7.82
CA SER A 75 -12.93 20.80 -9.18
C SER A 75 -12.10 19.86 -10.07
N GLU A 76 -10.78 19.82 -9.87
CA GLU A 76 -9.88 18.95 -10.61
C GLU A 76 -9.95 17.51 -10.10
N VAL A 77 -10.02 17.31 -8.78
CA VAL A 77 -10.25 16.00 -8.17
C VAL A 77 -11.58 15.40 -8.63
N GLU A 78 -12.65 16.21 -8.65
CA GLU A 78 -13.97 15.79 -9.13
C GLU A 78 -13.95 15.38 -10.60
N THR A 79 -13.24 16.14 -11.45
CA THR A 79 -13.10 15.84 -12.88
C THR A 79 -12.33 14.54 -13.12
N ARG A 80 -11.22 14.32 -12.42
CA ARG A 80 -10.39 13.10 -12.54
C ARG A 80 -11.09 11.86 -11.97
N SER A 81 -11.85 12.03 -10.90
CA SER A 81 -12.51 10.92 -10.21
C SER A 81 -13.73 10.39 -10.96
N LEU A 82 -14.34 11.17 -11.86
CA LEU A 82 -15.39 10.70 -12.79
C LEU A 82 -14.87 9.62 -13.76
N TYR A 83 -13.59 9.65 -14.12
CA TYR A 83 -12.96 8.61 -14.96
C TYR A 83 -12.66 7.34 -14.16
N LEU A 84 -12.15 7.50 -12.94
CA LEU A 84 -11.78 6.39 -12.05
C LEU A 84 -12.95 5.46 -11.73
N ALA A 85 -14.15 5.99 -11.49
CA ALA A 85 -15.33 5.18 -11.15
C ALA A 85 -15.78 4.23 -12.28
N ASN A 86 -15.45 4.53 -13.55
CA ASN A 86 -15.87 3.73 -14.70
C ASN A 86 -14.90 2.59 -15.06
N GLU A 87 -13.60 2.72 -14.75
CA GLU A 87 -12.57 1.76 -15.22
C GLU A 87 -12.49 0.46 -14.39
N ILE A 88 -12.73 0.51 -13.08
CA ILE A 88 -12.34 -0.58 -12.15
C ILE A 88 -13.45 -1.61 -11.90
N SER A 89 -14.65 -1.43 -12.47
CA SER A 89 -15.63 -2.52 -12.54
C SER A 89 -15.09 -3.77 -13.28
N LYS A 90 -13.89 -3.68 -13.90
CA LYS A 90 -13.31 -4.70 -14.77
C LYS A 90 -11.96 -5.30 -14.31
N SER A 91 -11.31 -4.85 -13.22
CA SER A 91 -9.90 -5.23 -12.95
C SER A 91 -9.47 -5.30 -11.47
N TRP A 92 -10.26 -5.94 -10.61
CA TRP A 92 -9.82 -6.23 -9.23
C TRP A 92 -9.07 -7.57 -9.19
N THR A 93 -7.73 -7.53 -9.33
CA THR A 93 -6.86 -8.70 -9.16
C THR A 93 -5.92 -8.50 -7.95
N PRO A 94 -5.52 -9.58 -7.25
CA PRO A 94 -4.50 -9.54 -6.20
C PRO A 94 -3.21 -8.80 -6.62
N ASP A 95 -2.78 -8.95 -7.88
CA ASP A 95 -1.61 -8.23 -8.43
C ASP A 95 -1.79 -6.70 -8.43
N THR A 96 -3.02 -6.24 -8.67
CA THR A 96 -3.36 -4.82 -8.62
C THR A 96 -3.28 -4.31 -7.18
N TRP A 97 -3.64 -5.14 -6.20
CA TRP A 97 -3.54 -4.82 -4.79
C TRP A 97 -2.09 -4.76 -4.32
N GLU A 98 -1.26 -5.75 -4.68
CA GLU A 98 0.17 -5.73 -4.38
C GLU A 98 0.82 -4.50 -5.02
N MET A 99 0.52 -4.17 -6.28
CA MET A 99 1.04 -2.95 -6.92
C MET A 99 0.58 -1.68 -6.20
N ILE A 100 -0.67 -1.60 -5.74
CA ILE A 100 -1.19 -0.43 -5.04
C ILE A 100 -0.53 -0.32 -3.67
N VAL A 101 -0.64 -1.33 -2.81
CA VAL A 101 -0.01 -1.32 -1.48
C VAL A 101 1.49 -1.12 -1.64
N SER A 102 2.16 -1.84 -2.53
CA SER A 102 3.59 -1.64 -2.86
C SER A 102 3.89 -0.22 -3.33
N SER A 103 3.05 0.41 -4.15
CA SER A 103 3.25 1.81 -4.53
C SER A 103 3.09 2.77 -3.34
N TRP A 104 2.35 2.42 -2.31
CA TRP A 104 2.18 3.20 -1.09
C TRP A 104 3.26 2.90 -0.03
N THR A 105 3.73 1.66 0.04
CA THR A 105 4.82 1.20 0.93
C THR A 105 6.20 1.54 0.36
N ASN A 106 6.42 1.42 -0.95
CA ASN A 106 7.65 1.81 -1.66
C ASN A 106 7.78 3.33 -1.87
N ARG A 107 6.68 4.10 -1.77
CA ARG A 107 6.69 5.58 -1.68
C ARG A 107 6.76 6.08 -0.24
N LEU A 108 7.38 5.33 0.66
CA LEU A 108 8.12 6.01 1.71
C LEU A 108 9.19 6.91 1.06
N PRO A 109 9.66 7.95 1.76
CA PRO A 109 11.06 8.27 1.59
C PRO A 109 11.83 7.01 2.04
N ALA A 110 12.04 6.05 1.13
CA ALA A 110 13.38 5.56 1.00
C ALA A 110 14.22 6.84 0.96
N SER A 111 15.12 7.00 1.91
CA SER A 111 16.20 7.96 1.74
C SER A 111 17.03 7.46 0.55
N GLU A 112 16.48 7.54 -0.65
CA GLU A 112 17.24 7.57 -1.87
C GLU A 112 17.69 9.02 -2.00
N PRO A 113 18.98 9.32 -1.80
CA PRO A 113 19.60 10.14 -2.80
C PRO A 113 19.45 9.36 -4.09
N LEU A 114 18.49 9.77 -4.94
CA LEU A 114 18.50 9.40 -6.34
C LEU A 114 19.91 9.70 -6.85
N LYS A 115 20.72 8.65 -7.05
CA LYS A 115 22.06 8.78 -7.62
C LYS A 115 21.90 9.50 -8.96
N GLY A 116 22.36 10.75 -9.02
CA GLY A 116 22.57 11.48 -10.28
C GLY A 116 21.76 12.76 -10.50
N VAL A 117 20.84 13.16 -9.61
CA VAL A 117 20.22 14.49 -9.69
C VAL A 117 20.63 15.27 -8.45
N GLN A 118 21.42 16.34 -8.65
CA GLN A 118 21.73 17.27 -7.57
C GLN A 118 20.43 17.66 -6.86
N PRO A 119 20.38 17.62 -5.52
CA PRO A 119 19.22 18.11 -4.81
C PRO A 119 19.04 19.59 -5.20
N PRO A 120 17.86 20.04 -5.68
CA PRO A 120 17.56 21.45 -5.56
C PRO A 120 17.66 21.77 -4.05
N ASN A 121 18.40 22.82 -3.72
CA ASN A 121 18.80 23.25 -2.37
C ASN A 121 17.64 23.63 -1.43
N ASN A 122 16.44 23.10 -1.63
CA ASN A 122 15.30 23.25 -0.75
C ASN A 122 14.87 21.87 -0.25
N PRO A 123 14.78 21.64 1.07
CA PRO A 123 14.04 20.49 1.56
C PRO A 123 12.65 20.57 0.94
N ILE A 124 12.18 19.50 0.30
CA ILE A 124 10.77 19.39 -0.06
C ILE A 124 10.02 19.27 1.26
N THR A 125 9.75 20.41 1.89
CA THR A 125 8.65 20.57 2.82
C THR A 125 7.42 20.23 1.99
N VAL A 126 6.91 19.00 2.15
CA VAL A 126 5.57 18.67 1.68
C VAL A 126 4.66 19.71 2.30
N ALA A 127 4.22 20.68 1.49
CA ALA A 127 3.44 21.80 1.97
C ALA A 127 2.21 21.22 2.65
N ARG A 128 2.03 21.50 3.95
CA ARG A 128 0.87 21.02 4.70
C ARG A 128 -0.40 21.38 3.91
N PRO A 129 -1.39 20.48 3.85
CA PRO A 129 -2.60 20.76 3.10
C PRO A 129 -3.26 22.05 3.62
N THR A 130 -3.82 22.84 2.71
CA THR A 130 -4.60 24.03 3.07
C THR A 130 -5.75 23.65 4.01
N GLY A 131 -6.28 24.63 4.77
CA GLY A 131 -7.37 24.38 5.73
C GLY A 131 -8.57 23.68 5.11
N GLU A 132 -8.96 24.08 3.89
CA GLU A 132 -10.06 23.46 3.13
C GLU A 132 -9.70 22.05 2.66
N ASN A 133 -8.54 21.87 2.01
CA ASN A 133 -8.10 20.56 1.53
C ASN A 133 -7.91 19.55 2.66
N ARG A 134 -7.47 20.02 3.83
CA ARG A 134 -7.39 19.20 5.04
C ARG A 134 -8.76 18.68 5.49
N LEU A 135 -9.80 19.52 5.43
CA LEU A 135 -11.17 19.11 5.78
C LEU A 135 -11.72 18.11 4.77
N LEU A 136 -11.52 18.35 3.47
CA LEU A 136 -11.94 17.44 2.40
C LEU A 136 -11.22 16.09 2.47
N ALA A 137 -9.91 16.10 2.74
CA ALA A 137 -9.13 14.90 2.98
C ALA A 137 -9.67 14.11 4.17
N ASN A 138 -9.84 14.76 5.33
CA ASN A 138 -10.36 14.07 6.52
C ASN A 138 -11.78 13.52 6.33
N ALA A 139 -12.65 14.23 5.61
CA ALA A 139 -13.98 13.74 5.27
C ALA A 139 -13.91 12.49 4.38
N SER A 140 -13.04 12.50 3.37
CA SER A 140 -12.80 11.35 2.49
C SER A 140 -12.24 10.15 3.25
N ILE A 141 -11.30 10.36 4.17
CA ILE A 141 -10.74 9.29 5.02
C ILE A 141 -11.82 8.71 5.95
N ASN A 142 -12.64 9.55 6.58
CA ASN A 142 -13.74 9.08 7.44
C ASN A 142 -14.71 8.19 6.67
N LEU A 143 -15.12 8.61 5.46
CA LEU A 143 -15.98 7.80 4.61
C LEU A 143 -15.30 6.49 4.20
N ALA A 144 -13.98 6.50 3.96
CA ALA A 144 -13.23 5.28 3.66
C ALA A 144 -13.30 4.29 4.84
N LEU A 145 -13.08 4.77 6.07
CA LEU A 145 -13.15 3.95 7.27
C LEU A 145 -14.53 3.33 7.48
N GLU A 146 -15.61 4.09 7.22
CA GLU A 146 -16.99 3.56 7.27
C GLU A 146 -17.23 2.42 6.27
N GLN A 147 -16.52 2.42 5.13
CA GLN A 147 -16.58 1.33 4.17
C GLN A 147 -15.72 0.13 4.62
N LEU A 148 -14.56 0.38 5.25
CA LEU A 148 -13.73 -0.69 5.80
C LEU A 148 -14.42 -1.45 6.92
N GLU A 149 -15.20 -0.77 7.77
CA GLU A 149 -16.01 -1.41 8.82
C GLU A 149 -17.04 -2.40 8.24
N LYS A 150 -17.41 -2.26 6.97
CA LYS A 150 -18.33 -3.16 6.25
C LYS A 150 -17.61 -4.23 5.42
N SER A 151 -16.28 -4.17 5.29
CA SER A 151 -15.52 -5.12 4.49
C SER A 151 -15.28 -6.41 5.28
N SER A 152 -15.45 -7.55 4.60
CA SER A 152 -15.06 -8.87 5.09
C SER A 152 -13.61 -9.24 4.71
N ASP A 153 -12.96 -8.44 3.86
CA ASP A 153 -11.58 -8.69 3.43
C ASP A 153 -10.60 -8.12 4.47
N MET A 154 -10.14 -8.99 5.37
CA MET A 154 -9.20 -8.64 6.43
C MET A 154 -7.85 -8.14 5.88
N PHE A 155 -7.44 -8.62 4.71
CA PHE A 155 -6.20 -8.24 4.07
C PHE A 155 -6.27 -6.84 3.48
N ALA A 156 -7.35 -6.54 2.77
CA ALA A 156 -7.62 -5.20 2.29
C ALA A 156 -7.77 -4.22 3.47
N ARG A 157 -8.47 -4.61 4.54
CA ARG A 157 -8.63 -3.79 5.74
C ARG A 157 -7.30 -3.36 6.35
N LEU A 158 -6.37 -4.29 6.58
CA LEU A 158 -5.07 -3.98 7.17
C LEU A 158 -4.31 -2.93 6.33
N GLY A 159 -4.21 -3.16 5.02
CA GLY A 159 -3.50 -2.24 4.12
C GLY A 159 -4.18 -0.86 4.01
N LEU A 160 -5.52 -0.83 3.94
CA LEU A 160 -6.26 0.44 3.85
C LEU A 160 -6.29 1.22 5.17
N HIS A 161 -6.31 0.54 6.33
CA HIS A 161 -6.12 1.19 7.63
C HIS A 161 -4.72 1.82 7.76
N PHE A 162 -3.69 1.18 7.22
CA PHE A 162 -2.34 1.74 7.19
C PHE A 162 -2.27 3.00 6.32
N ILE A 163 -2.88 2.98 5.13
CA ILE A 163 -2.97 4.16 4.26
C ILE A 163 -3.75 5.29 4.96
N ALA A 164 -4.88 4.98 5.59
CA ALA A 164 -5.67 5.95 6.35
C ALA A 164 -4.87 6.57 7.52
N TRP A 165 -4.15 5.73 8.28
CA TRP A 165 -3.25 6.16 9.36
C TRP A 165 -2.24 7.17 8.86
N ARG A 166 -1.58 6.88 7.73
CA ARG A 166 -0.58 7.78 7.13
C ARG A 166 -1.20 9.10 6.66
N LEU A 167 -2.35 9.04 5.99
CA LEU A 167 -3.05 10.25 5.52
C LEU A 167 -3.48 11.14 6.69
N TYR A 168 -3.96 10.58 7.80
CA TYR A 168 -4.23 11.39 8.99
C TYR A 168 -2.98 12.02 9.60
N GLY A 169 -1.83 11.34 9.51
CA GLY A 169 -0.54 11.93 9.88
C GLY A 169 -0.21 13.15 9.02
N GLU A 170 -0.40 13.05 7.71
CA GLU A 170 -0.17 14.15 6.76
C GLU A 170 -1.17 15.31 6.93
N THR A 171 -2.42 15.05 7.33
CA THR A 171 -3.40 16.09 7.65
C THR A 171 -3.22 16.69 9.05
N GLY A 172 -2.39 16.09 9.91
CA GLY A 172 -2.18 16.50 11.30
C GLY A 172 -3.32 16.12 12.24
N SER A 173 -4.15 15.13 11.89
CA SER A 173 -5.27 14.66 12.71
C SER A 173 -4.81 13.62 13.74
N ALA A 174 -4.38 14.07 14.92
CA ALA A 174 -3.93 13.17 15.99
C ALA A 174 -5.01 12.15 16.43
N ALA A 175 -6.28 12.58 16.47
CA ALA A 175 -7.40 11.70 16.79
C ALA A 175 -7.60 10.60 15.72
N GLY A 176 -7.46 10.96 14.44
CA GLY A 176 -7.54 10.02 13.32
C GLY A 176 -6.39 9.01 13.32
N VAL A 177 -5.16 9.46 13.57
CA VAL A 177 -3.99 8.60 13.77
C VAL A 177 -4.26 7.59 14.89
N LYS A 178 -4.72 8.05 16.06
CA LYS A 178 -5.03 7.16 17.19
C LYS A 178 -6.14 6.15 16.86
N ARG A 179 -7.19 6.55 16.15
CA ARG A 179 -8.26 5.64 15.70
C ARG A 179 -7.70 4.55 14.80
N CYS A 180 -6.89 4.92 13.80
CA CYS A 180 -6.32 3.96 12.86
C CYS A 180 -5.27 3.06 13.51
N SER A 181 -4.44 3.57 14.44
CA SER A 181 -3.51 2.74 15.22
C SER A 181 -4.24 1.64 15.99
N LYS A 182 -5.37 1.98 16.65
CA LYS A 182 -6.18 0.98 17.35
C LYS A 182 -6.75 -0.09 16.39
N ALA A 183 -7.18 0.31 15.19
CA ALA A 183 -7.68 -0.61 14.18
C ALA A 183 -6.57 -1.52 13.63
N LEU A 184 -5.40 -0.95 13.35
CA LEU A 184 -4.21 -1.69 12.92
C LEU A 184 -3.78 -2.70 13.97
N ASP A 185 -3.74 -2.33 15.24
CA ASP A 185 -3.42 -3.27 16.32
C ASP A 185 -4.42 -4.43 16.33
N ALA A 186 -5.72 -4.16 16.27
CA ALA A 186 -6.73 -5.21 16.21
C ALA A 186 -6.56 -6.13 14.98
N ASP A 187 -6.25 -5.57 13.80
CA ASP A 187 -6.00 -6.35 12.60
C ASP A 187 -4.72 -7.20 12.77
N PHE A 188 -3.62 -6.65 13.31
CA PHE A 188 -2.40 -7.42 13.59
C PHE A 188 -2.61 -8.55 14.59
N GLU A 189 -3.44 -8.34 15.62
CA GLU A 189 -3.77 -9.39 16.58
C GLU A 189 -4.55 -10.53 15.91
N TYR A 190 -5.50 -10.20 15.02
CA TYR A 190 -6.14 -11.20 14.17
C TYR A 190 -5.13 -11.97 13.31
N TYR A 191 -4.15 -11.29 12.73
CA TYR A 191 -3.09 -11.93 11.94
C TYR A 191 -2.17 -12.82 12.79
N ARG A 192 -2.02 -12.51 14.07
CA ARG A 192 -1.21 -13.29 15.02
C ARG A 192 -1.92 -14.57 15.45
N GLU A 193 -3.23 -14.53 15.64
CA GLU A 193 -4.04 -15.66 16.14
C GLU A 193 -4.40 -16.69 15.04
N ASN A 194 -4.41 -16.28 13.78
CA ASN A 194 -4.80 -17.17 12.68
C ASN A 194 -3.58 -17.77 11.97
N GLU A 195 -3.53 -19.10 11.84
CA GLU A 195 -2.39 -19.82 11.26
C GLU A 195 -2.42 -19.96 9.72
N THR A 196 -3.56 -19.69 9.09
CA THR A 196 -3.84 -20.07 7.68
C THR A 196 -3.47 -19.02 6.62
N PHE A 197 -2.51 -18.13 6.89
CA PHE A 197 -2.16 -17.07 5.94
C PHE A 197 -1.15 -17.54 4.89
N ASP A 198 -1.31 -17.02 3.68
CA ASP A 198 -0.33 -17.21 2.61
C ASP A 198 0.92 -16.35 2.82
N GLU A 199 1.95 -16.62 2.01
CA GLU A 199 3.23 -15.93 2.09
C GLU A 199 3.11 -14.42 1.81
N ASP A 200 2.19 -14.00 0.94
CA ASP A 200 2.04 -12.61 0.53
C ASP A 200 1.34 -11.77 1.59
N GLN A 201 0.40 -12.37 2.31
CA GLN A 201 -0.21 -11.81 3.51
C GLN A 201 0.83 -11.62 4.61
N ILE A 202 1.70 -12.61 4.83
CA ILE A 202 2.80 -12.52 5.80
C ILE A 202 3.78 -11.41 5.42
N LYS A 203 4.23 -11.38 4.15
CA LYS A 203 5.13 -10.34 3.60
C LYS A 203 4.55 -8.94 3.79
N THR A 204 3.29 -8.75 3.43
CA THR A 204 2.62 -7.45 3.51
C THR A 204 2.47 -7.00 4.96
N THR A 205 2.04 -7.90 5.85
CA THR A 205 1.86 -7.60 7.28
C THR A 205 3.19 -7.21 7.93
N SER A 206 4.24 -8.01 7.70
CA SER A 206 5.59 -7.72 8.17
C SER A 206 6.12 -6.40 7.61
N SER A 207 5.83 -6.10 6.34
CA SER A 207 6.17 -4.82 5.73
C SER A 207 5.48 -3.66 6.45
N ILE A 208 4.16 -3.72 6.65
CA ILE A 208 3.41 -2.65 7.35
C ILE A 208 3.97 -2.42 8.77
N LEU A 209 4.24 -3.48 9.53
CA LEU A 209 4.85 -3.38 10.86
C LEU A 209 6.21 -2.67 10.82
N ASN A 210 7.07 -3.04 9.86
CA ASN A 210 8.37 -2.39 9.67
C ASN A 210 8.22 -0.91 9.23
N LEU A 211 7.21 -0.56 8.45
CA LEU A 211 6.92 0.84 8.08
C LEU A 211 6.50 1.67 9.29
N LEU A 212 5.64 1.11 10.15
CA LEU A 212 5.26 1.75 11.41
C LEU A 212 6.49 1.94 12.31
N ALA A 213 7.34 0.91 12.43
CA ALA A 213 8.58 1.01 13.21
C ALA A 213 9.54 2.09 12.67
N ASN A 214 9.68 2.19 11.34
CA ASN A 214 10.50 3.19 10.67
C ASN A 214 9.96 4.62 10.84
N SER A 215 8.65 4.78 11.07
CA SER A 215 8.06 6.09 11.36
C SER A 215 8.47 6.66 12.72
N LEU A 216 8.86 5.78 13.66
CA LEU A 216 9.37 6.14 14.99
C LEU A 216 10.89 6.37 14.96
N ILE A 217 11.63 5.46 14.34
CA ILE A 217 13.09 5.57 14.18
C ILE A 217 13.46 5.25 12.73
N SER A 218 13.75 6.29 11.97
CA SER A 218 14.12 6.16 10.57
C SER A 218 15.55 5.64 10.43
N VAL A 219 15.67 4.37 10.06
CA VAL A 219 16.96 3.72 9.78
C VAL A 219 16.91 3.13 8.37
N THR A 220 17.87 3.50 7.54
CA THR A 220 17.99 2.95 6.19
C THR A 220 19.16 1.96 6.13
N ILE A 221 18.80 0.69 6.06
CA ILE A 221 19.71 -0.42 5.88
C ILE A 221 20.18 -0.40 4.42
N PRO A 222 21.47 -0.15 4.14
CA PRO A 222 21.95 -0.09 2.77
C PRO A 222 21.86 -1.47 2.10
N VAL A 223 21.34 -1.47 0.88
CA VAL A 223 21.09 -2.67 0.06
C VAL A 223 22.25 -2.95 -0.91
N SER A 224 23.17 -2.00 -1.06
CA SER A 224 24.10 -1.98 -2.18
C SER A 224 25.52 -1.69 -1.69
N ASP A 225 26.45 -2.56 -2.10
CA ASP A 225 27.89 -2.55 -1.89
C ASP A 225 28.47 -3.04 -0.54
N PRO A 226 29.11 -4.23 -0.52
CA PRO A 226 29.89 -4.70 0.63
C PRO A 226 31.09 -3.80 0.96
N GLY A 227 31.52 -2.94 0.03
CA GLY A 227 32.61 -1.95 0.24
C GLY A 227 32.16 -0.66 0.94
N GLU A 228 30.86 -0.36 0.97
CA GLU A 228 30.30 0.87 1.57
C GLU A 228 29.76 0.64 2.99
N PHE A 229 29.86 -0.59 3.50
CA PHE A 229 29.44 -1.00 4.84
C PHE A 229 30.42 -0.51 5.94
N SER A 230 30.75 0.78 5.92
CA SER A 230 31.08 1.43 7.19
C SER A 230 29.77 1.69 7.92
N LEU A 231 29.33 0.71 8.74
CA LEU A 231 28.38 0.95 9.85
C LEU A 231 28.82 2.13 10.74
N ARG A 232 30.10 2.51 10.62
CA ARG A 232 30.68 3.73 11.17
C ARG A 232 30.11 4.95 10.45
N LYS A 233 29.08 5.54 11.08
CA LYS A 233 28.57 6.93 10.89
C LYS A 233 27.45 7.14 9.87
N LYS A 234 26.43 6.28 9.82
CA LYS A 234 25.10 6.85 9.49
C LYS A 234 24.59 7.52 10.75
N GLU A 235 24.51 8.85 10.73
CA GLU A 235 23.84 9.61 11.80
C GLU A 235 22.36 9.23 11.81
N VAL A 236 21.98 8.40 12.77
CA VAL A 236 20.58 8.14 13.08
C VAL A 236 20.05 9.39 13.78
N SER A 237 18.87 9.86 13.37
CA SER A 237 18.22 10.99 14.04
C SER A 237 18.03 10.68 15.53
N PRO A 238 18.20 11.67 16.44
CA PRO A 238 17.94 11.46 17.85
C PRO A 238 16.55 10.88 18.09
N PHE A 239 16.46 9.86 18.94
CA PHE A 239 15.23 9.19 19.31
C PHE A 239 15.15 9.03 20.84
N THR A 240 13.94 8.91 21.37
CA THR A 240 13.76 8.65 22.81
C THR A 240 13.76 7.15 23.08
N GLU A 241 14.03 6.77 24.34
CA GLU A 241 13.93 5.36 24.75
C GLU A 241 12.51 4.80 24.58
N ARG A 242 11.49 5.66 24.62
CA ARG A 242 10.11 5.27 24.30
C ARG A 242 9.97 4.91 22.83
N ASP A 243 10.49 5.74 21.93
CA ASP A 243 10.47 5.48 20.49
C ASP A 243 11.22 4.18 20.16
N PHE A 244 12.33 3.93 20.86
CA PHE A 244 13.09 2.68 20.73
C PHE A 244 12.24 1.46 21.10
N LYS A 245 11.64 1.44 22.29
CA LYS A 245 10.82 0.31 22.75
C LYS A 245 9.63 0.04 21.84
N GLU A 246 8.96 1.09 21.38
CA GLU A 246 7.80 0.97 20.50
C GLU A 246 8.21 0.52 19.09
N SER A 247 9.30 1.06 18.54
CA SER A 247 9.88 0.63 17.25
C SER A 247 10.38 -0.82 17.32
N GLU A 248 11.07 -1.20 18.39
CA GLU A 248 11.54 -2.57 18.62
C GLU A 248 10.38 -3.55 18.70
N MET A 249 9.34 -3.23 19.47
CA MET A 249 8.13 -4.06 19.58
C MET A 249 7.50 -4.32 18.20
N LEU A 250 7.36 -3.29 17.37
CA LEU A 250 6.82 -3.42 16.02
C LEU A 250 7.72 -4.28 15.11
N ARG A 251 9.04 -4.11 15.17
CA ARG A 251 9.99 -4.94 14.41
C ARG A 251 9.99 -6.39 14.83
N ARG A 252 9.94 -6.67 16.14
CA ARG A 252 9.86 -8.04 16.66
C ARG A 252 8.57 -8.71 16.20
N ARG A 253 7.41 -8.03 16.28
CA ARG A 253 6.16 -8.52 15.68
C ARG A 253 6.31 -8.80 14.18
N ALA A 254 7.04 -7.96 13.45
CA ALA A 254 7.28 -8.16 12.02
C ALA A 254 8.10 -9.43 11.73
N VAL A 255 9.10 -9.72 12.56
CA VAL A 255 9.92 -10.94 12.49
C VAL A 255 9.10 -12.17 12.90
N GLU A 256 8.35 -12.10 13.99
CA GLU A 256 7.43 -13.16 14.44
C GLU A 256 6.45 -13.58 13.34
N MET A 257 5.94 -12.62 12.56
CA MET A 257 5.09 -12.93 11.40
C MET A 257 5.86 -13.73 10.33
N THR A 258 7.09 -13.33 10.02
CA THR A 258 7.91 -14.03 9.02
C THR A 258 8.48 -15.36 9.49
N ASP A 259 8.57 -15.58 10.82
CA ASP A 259 9.03 -16.83 11.41
C ASP A 259 8.11 -18.02 11.12
N ARG A 260 6.88 -17.74 10.69
CA ARG A 260 5.90 -18.73 10.23
C ARG A 260 6.25 -19.31 8.85
N LEU A 261 7.14 -18.66 8.11
CA LEU A 261 7.62 -19.15 6.81
C LEU A 261 8.71 -20.21 7.00
N ASP A 262 8.93 -21.01 5.95
CA ASP A 262 10.00 -22.01 5.94
C ASP A 262 11.38 -21.37 6.25
N PRO A 263 12.26 -22.04 7.02
CA PRO A 263 13.60 -21.52 7.33
C PRO A 263 14.46 -21.15 6.12
N GLN A 264 14.21 -21.76 4.96
CA GLN A 264 14.88 -21.46 3.69
C GLN A 264 14.28 -20.26 2.95
N ASN A 265 13.13 -19.73 3.39
CA ASN A 265 12.47 -18.60 2.75
C ASN A 265 13.31 -17.31 2.91
N ASP A 266 13.54 -16.62 1.79
CA ASP A 266 14.38 -15.43 1.74
C ASP A 266 13.79 -14.24 2.52
N VAL A 267 12.46 -14.14 2.63
CA VAL A 267 11.79 -13.08 3.38
C VAL A 267 12.06 -13.21 4.87
N ARG A 268 11.96 -14.43 5.41
CA ARG A 268 12.27 -14.71 6.82
C ARG A 268 13.72 -14.37 7.14
N ARG A 269 14.65 -14.90 6.36
CA ARG A 269 16.10 -14.63 6.53
C ARG A 269 16.41 -13.14 6.43
N LYS A 270 15.82 -12.45 5.47
CA LYS A 270 15.95 -11.00 5.30
C LYS A 270 15.44 -10.25 6.54
N ALA A 271 14.31 -10.67 7.13
CA ALA A 271 13.74 -10.01 8.30
C ALA A 271 14.69 -10.05 9.51
N HIS A 272 15.26 -11.22 9.84
CA HIS A 272 16.25 -11.34 10.92
C HIS A 272 17.51 -10.52 10.62
N ARG A 273 18.03 -10.57 9.39
CA ARG A 273 19.18 -9.74 8.98
C ARG A 273 18.92 -8.26 9.15
N ASP A 274 17.77 -7.79 8.68
CA ASP A 274 17.42 -6.39 8.77
C ASP A 274 17.25 -5.96 10.24
N LEU A 275 16.77 -6.85 11.11
CA LEU A 275 16.70 -6.63 12.55
C LEU A 275 18.09 -6.56 13.21
N VAL A 276 19.01 -7.46 12.86
CA VAL A 276 20.43 -7.41 13.32
C VAL A 276 21.07 -6.07 12.95
N LEU A 277 20.97 -5.68 11.68
CA LEU A 277 21.55 -4.44 11.17
C LEU A 277 20.92 -3.21 11.82
N TRP A 278 19.61 -3.24 12.08
CA TRP A 278 18.92 -2.19 12.82
C TRP A 278 19.49 -2.03 14.23
N TYR A 279 19.65 -3.12 14.99
CA TYR A 279 20.24 -3.04 16.33
C TYR A 279 21.68 -2.50 16.31
N TYR A 280 22.52 -2.94 15.37
CA TYR A 280 23.88 -2.41 15.25
C TYR A 280 23.90 -0.91 14.95
N LEU A 281 23.02 -0.43 14.05
CA LEU A 281 22.93 0.99 13.72
C LEU A 281 22.45 1.85 14.91
N LEU A 282 21.72 1.26 15.86
CA LEU A 282 21.31 1.90 17.10
C LEU A 282 22.27 1.68 18.28
N GLY A 283 23.40 1.00 18.07
CA GLY A 283 24.38 0.69 19.11
C GLY A 283 23.92 -0.35 20.13
N LYS A 284 22.87 -1.12 19.83
CA LYS A 284 22.34 -2.20 20.69
C LYS A 284 23.03 -3.53 20.38
N THR A 285 24.34 -3.57 20.57
CA THR A 285 25.22 -4.67 20.12
C THR A 285 24.86 -6.02 20.71
N GLU A 286 24.56 -6.10 22.01
CA GLU A 286 24.20 -7.36 22.67
C GLU A 286 22.94 -8.00 22.03
N THR A 287 21.90 -7.18 21.81
CA THR A 287 20.67 -7.63 21.15
C THR A 287 20.91 -8.03 19.69
N ALA A 288 21.78 -7.30 18.99
CA ALA A 288 22.18 -7.63 17.63
C ALA A 288 22.87 -9.01 17.56
N GLU A 289 23.75 -9.33 18.51
CA GLU A 289 24.44 -10.63 18.57
C GLU A 289 23.47 -11.78 18.81
N ILE A 290 22.47 -11.62 19.69
CA ILE A 290 21.44 -12.64 19.93
C ILE A 290 20.66 -12.93 18.64
N GLU A 291 20.18 -11.87 17.98
CA GLU A 291 19.42 -12.00 16.74
C GLU A 291 20.27 -12.60 15.61
N LYS A 292 21.58 -12.29 15.59
CA LYS A 292 22.52 -12.82 14.61
C LYS A 292 22.69 -14.33 14.73
N GLN A 293 22.62 -14.89 15.95
CA GLN A 293 22.67 -16.34 16.13
C GLN A 293 21.45 -17.02 15.50
N ILE A 294 20.26 -16.43 15.63
CA ILE A 294 19.05 -16.94 14.96
C ILE A 294 19.25 -16.94 13.44
N LEU A 295 19.78 -15.85 12.88
CA LEU A 295 20.09 -15.78 11.46
C LEU A 295 21.14 -16.84 11.03
N PHE A 296 22.18 -17.07 11.83
CA PHE A 296 23.17 -18.13 11.56
C PHE A 296 22.55 -19.52 11.51
N GLU A 297 21.60 -19.81 12.40
CA GLU A 297 20.86 -21.08 12.39
C GLU A 297 19.97 -21.21 11.14
N LEU A 298 19.28 -20.14 10.76
CA LEU A 298 18.42 -20.13 9.56
C LEU A 298 19.19 -20.29 8.25
N VAL A 299 20.36 -19.67 8.14
CA VAL A 299 21.20 -19.71 6.93
C VAL A 299 22.12 -20.93 6.92
N GLY A 300 22.47 -21.47 8.10
CA GLY A 300 23.44 -22.56 8.25
C GLY A 300 24.90 -22.12 8.08
N ILE A 301 25.18 -20.81 8.16
CA ILE A 301 26.50 -20.21 7.99
C ILE A 301 26.77 -19.30 9.19
N LYS A 302 27.91 -19.49 9.85
CA LYS A 302 28.36 -18.72 11.03
C LYS A 302 29.40 -17.66 10.66
N ASP A 303 29.07 -16.83 9.68
CA ASP A 303 29.98 -15.83 9.12
C ASP A 303 29.23 -14.50 8.98
N ASP A 304 29.81 -13.41 9.48
CA ASP A 304 29.19 -12.07 9.44
C ASP A 304 28.97 -11.56 8.01
N SER A 305 29.63 -12.13 6.99
CA SER A 305 29.41 -11.84 5.58
C SER A 305 28.00 -12.13 5.10
N ILE A 306 27.19 -12.90 5.84
CA ILE A 306 25.78 -13.11 5.50
C ILE A 306 24.95 -11.83 5.75
N LEU A 307 25.41 -10.92 6.61
CA LEU A 307 24.71 -9.66 6.85
C LEU A 307 24.74 -8.72 5.63
N TYR A 308 25.59 -9.02 4.65
CA TYR A 308 25.89 -8.15 3.53
C TYR A 308 25.62 -8.84 2.19
N PRO A 309 25.28 -8.08 1.13
CA PRO A 309 25.19 -8.66 -0.20
C PRO A 309 26.55 -9.23 -0.62
N GLN A 310 26.55 -10.44 -1.14
CA GLN A 310 27.74 -11.14 -1.64
C GLN A 310 27.76 -11.10 -3.17
N SER A 311 28.93 -11.02 -3.78
CA SER A 311 29.04 -11.14 -5.24
C SER A 311 28.63 -12.55 -5.68
N GLY A 312 27.69 -12.68 -6.59
CA GLY A 312 27.27 -13.93 -7.22
C GLY A 312 28.16 -14.35 -8.38
N THR A 313 27.84 -15.49 -9.01
CA THR A 313 28.61 -16.12 -10.09
C THR A 313 28.68 -15.31 -11.39
N CYS A 314 27.81 -14.33 -11.60
CA CYS A 314 27.78 -13.47 -12.79
C CYS A 314 27.87 -11.97 -12.44
N GLY A 315 28.41 -11.62 -11.27
CA GLY A 315 28.50 -10.22 -10.79
C GLY A 315 27.21 -9.65 -10.19
N HIS A 316 26.09 -10.37 -10.29
CA HIS A 316 24.87 -10.03 -9.55
C HIS A 316 25.08 -10.19 -8.04
N LEU A 317 24.61 -9.23 -7.24
CA LEU A 317 24.61 -9.38 -5.79
C LEU A 317 23.58 -10.43 -5.38
N VAL A 318 24.02 -11.41 -4.59
CA VAL A 318 23.16 -12.41 -3.94
C VAL A 318 23.34 -12.26 -2.43
N TRP A 319 22.26 -12.37 -1.67
CA TRP A 319 22.34 -12.22 -0.22
C TRP A 319 22.94 -13.44 0.46
N TRP A 320 22.68 -14.63 -0.08
CA TRP A 320 23.15 -15.90 0.50
C TRP A 320 23.59 -16.82 -0.64
N ARG A 321 24.83 -17.31 -0.58
CA ARG A 321 25.27 -18.40 -1.47
C ARG A 321 24.81 -19.73 -0.89
N LYS A 322 24.06 -20.53 -1.66
CA LYS A 322 23.72 -21.90 -1.26
C LYS A 322 25.00 -22.74 -1.17
N PRO A 323 25.29 -23.42 -0.04
CA PRO A 323 26.43 -24.31 0.06
C PRO A 323 26.30 -25.44 -0.98
N GLY A 324 27.35 -25.67 -1.77
CA GLY A 324 27.40 -26.71 -2.81
C GLY A 324 27.42 -26.23 -4.26
N TYR A 325 27.17 -24.94 -4.53
CA TYR A 325 27.47 -24.37 -5.86
C TYR A 325 28.96 -24.05 -5.96
N SER A 326 29.76 -25.09 -6.24
CA SER A 326 31.08 -24.89 -6.86
C SER A 326 30.89 -24.13 -8.18
N SER A 327 31.82 -23.25 -8.49
CA SER A 327 31.92 -22.37 -9.67
C SER A 327 32.02 -23.12 -11.01
N GLY A 328 31.15 -24.09 -11.26
CA GLY A 328 30.90 -24.71 -12.55
C GLY A 328 29.76 -23.95 -13.22
N GLY A 329 30.11 -23.19 -14.26
CA GLY A 329 29.25 -22.19 -14.87
C GLY A 329 27.90 -22.71 -15.34
N TYR A 330 26.90 -21.83 -15.28
CA TYR A 330 26.03 -21.42 -16.38
C TYR A 330 25.24 -20.20 -15.88
N CYS A 331 25.53 -19.02 -16.44
CA CYS A 331 24.68 -17.85 -16.28
C CYS A 331 23.43 -18.08 -17.15
N GLY A 332 22.41 -18.73 -16.60
CA GLY A 332 21.09 -18.84 -17.21
C GLY A 332 20.17 -17.76 -16.66
N MET A 333 19.63 -16.91 -17.54
CA MET A 333 18.55 -15.98 -17.18
C MET A 333 17.33 -16.79 -16.71
N GLY A 334 16.93 -16.59 -15.45
CA GLY A 334 15.74 -17.14 -14.84
C GLY A 334 15.27 -16.22 -13.74
#